data_AF-E3FMM0-F1
#
_entry.id   AF-E3FMM0-F1
#
_cell.length_a   1.000
_cell.length_b   1.000
_cell.length_c   1.000
_cell.angle_alpha   90.00
_cell.angle_beta   90.00
_cell.angle_gamma   90.00
#
_symmetry.space_group_name_H-M   'P 1'
#
loop_
_entity.id
_entity.type
_entity.pdbx_description
1 polymer ?
#
loop_
_entity_poly.entity_id
_entity_poly.type
_entity_poly.pdbx_seq_one_letter_code
_entity_poly.pdbx_strand_id
1 'polypeptide(L)'
;MRSSEEWSRLGGGLIVALALGTVLAVLAPRVLGLATGPEVEIITALKSTERDGLSVVLPGVSSPLQGRTHRFARITVRLEPGGQRAEALATLDFNGKLGKTEISSLGVERVPFVLRDGSWEPEGSAAPRLAAVVAALEFRRRALEAGDTSALSRLVGRDAGVEGSQLDAVLALGRRRYQSQAWYIRMERDEAVVTERWRLEGVLPSRPVDEQGERSLSLLRDGDEFFFSPTLM
;
A
#
# COMPACT_ATOMS: atom_id res chain seq x y z
N MET A 1 -67.08 0.02 2.45
CA MET A 1 -66.35 -0.64 1.34
C MET A 1 -65.63 0.46 0.58
N ARG A 2 -64.29 0.57 0.65
CA ARG A 2 -63.52 1.57 -0.11
C ARG A 2 -63.47 1.15 -1.58
N SER A 3 -63.66 2.08 -2.50
CA SER A 3 -63.72 1.79 -3.94
C SER A 3 -62.34 1.44 -4.50
N SER A 4 -62.29 0.65 -5.57
CA SER A 4 -61.07 0.24 -6.26
C SER A 4 -60.24 1.41 -6.80
N GLU A 5 -60.85 2.58 -7.01
CA GLU A 5 -60.16 3.82 -7.40
C GLU A 5 -59.25 4.37 -6.29
N GLU A 6 -59.66 4.30 -5.02
CA GLU A 6 -58.83 4.76 -3.89
C GLU A 6 -57.57 3.90 -3.71
N TRP A 7 -57.68 2.59 -3.96
CA TRP A 7 -56.53 1.67 -3.91
C TRP A 7 -55.52 1.93 -5.03
N SER A 8 -55.98 2.32 -6.22
CA SER A 8 -55.09 2.66 -7.33
C SER A 8 -54.29 3.95 -7.09
N ARG A 9 -54.91 4.96 -6.45
CA ARG A 9 -54.25 6.23 -6.10
C ARG A 9 -53.26 6.07 -4.94
N LEU A 10 -53.59 5.26 -3.96
CA LEU A 10 -52.69 4.93 -2.84
C LEU A 10 -51.51 4.06 -3.29
N GLY A 11 -51.75 3.07 -4.16
CA GLY A 11 -50.69 2.23 -4.75
C GLY A 11 -49.75 3.01 -5.66
N GLY A 12 -50.29 3.90 -6.50
CA GLY A 12 -49.50 4.80 -7.36
C GLY A 12 -48.63 5.77 -6.56
N GLY A 13 -49.17 6.35 -5.48
CA GLY A 13 -48.41 7.22 -4.58
C GLY A 13 -47.25 6.51 -3.87
N LEU A 14 -47.45 5.26 -3.47
CA LEU A 14 -46.40 4.44 -2.84
C LEU A 14 -45.27 4.11 -3.82
N ILE A 15 -45.60 3.80 -5.07
CA ILE A 15 -44.61 3.51 -6.14
C ILE A 15 -43.80 4.76 -6.46
N VAL A 16 -44.45 5.92 -6.59
CA VAL A 16 -43.75 7.20 -6.83
C VAL A 16 -42.84 7.55 -5.65
N ALA A 17 -43.28 7.36 -4.40
CA ALA A 17 -42.46 7.61 -3.22
C ALA A 17 -41.26 6.66 -3.13
N LEU A 18 -41.44 5.37 -3.44
CA LEU A 18 -40.36 4.38 -3.49
C LEU A 18 -39.35 4.69 -4.60
N ALA A 19 -39.84 5.05 -5.79
CA ALA A 19 -39.00 5.44 -6.92
C ALA A 19 -38.22 6.73 -6.61
N LEU A 20 -38.86 7.73 -6.02
CA LEU A 20 -38.20 8.97 -5.60
C LEU A 20 -37.18 8.71 -4.49
N GLY A 21 -37.50 7.81 -3.54
CA GLY A 21 -36.59 7.37 -2.49
C GLY A 21 -35.38 6.62 -3.02
N THR A 22 -35.55 5.76 -4.03
CA THR A 22 -34.42 5.06 -4.68
C THR A 22 -33.57 6.02 -5.52
N VAL A 23 -34.19 6.93 -6.25
CA VAL A 23 -33.50 7.98 -7.01
C VAL A 23 -32.70 8.88 -6.04
N LEU A 24 -33.28 9.32 -4.93
CA LEU A 24 -32.59 10.09 -3.91
C LEU A 24 -31.47 9.29 -3.22
N ALA A 25 -31.66 8.00 -2.92
CA ALA A 25 -30.61 7.18 -2.33
C ALA A 25 -29.41 6.97 -3.26
N VAL A 26 -29.65 6.94 -4.58
CA VAL A 26 -28.60 6.75 -5.60
C VAL A 26 -27.92 8.07 -6.01
N LEU A 27 -28.68 9.17 -6.07
CA LEU A 27 -28.18 10.47 -6.53
C LEU A 27 -27.71 11.39 -5.41
N ALA A 28 -28.24 11.28 -4.18
CA ALA A 28 -27.81 12.13 -3.07
C ALA A 28 -26.29 12.04 -2.77
N PRO A 29 -25.63 10.86 -2.83
CA PRO A 29 -24.18 10.79 -2.66
C PRO A 29 -23.42 11.57 -3.73
N ARG A 30 -23.91 11.60 -4.98
CA ARG A 30 -23.28 12.30 -6.11
C ARG A 30 -23.50 13.82 -6.08
N VAL A 31 -24.67 14.27 -5.63
CA VAL A 31 -24.98 15.71 -5.57
C VAL A 31 -24.36 16.38 -4.34
N LEU A 32 -24.17 15.63 -3.24
CA LEU A 32 -23.45 16.15 -2.06
C LEU A 32 -21.95 16.38 -2.32
N GLY A 33 -21.32 15.63 -3.24
CA GLY A 33 -19.95 15.88 -3.68
C GLY A 33 -19.76 17.29 -4.25
N LEU A 34 -20.71 17.77 -5.05
CA LEU A 34 -20.64 19.10 -5.70
C LEU A 34 -20.62 20.30 -4.73
N ALA A 35 -21.04 20.13 -3.48
CA ALA A 35 -21.05 21.21 -2.47
C ALA A 35 -19.80 21.24 -1.58
N THR A 36 -18.99 20.20 -1.61
CA THR A 36 -17.78 20.06 -0.81
C THR A 36 -16.58 20.06 -1.75
N GLY A 37 -15.79 21.13 -1.78
CA GLY A 37 -14.71 21.28 -2.77
C GLY A 37 -13.74 20.08 -2.86
N PRO A 38 -12.91 19.99 -3.92
CA PRO A 38 -12.04 18.84 -4.21
C PRO A 38 -11.22 18.30 -3.03
N GLU A 39 -10.78 19.18 -2.13
CA GLU A 39 -10.07 18.82 -0.92
C GLU A 39 -10.89 17.89 -0.01
N VAL A 40 -12.17 18.18 0.21
CA VAL A 40 -13.05 17.37 1.07
C VAL A 40 -13.32 16.01 0.44
N GLU A 41 -13.52 15.95 -0.89
CA GLU A 41 -13.69 14.69 -1.61
C GLU A 41 -12.45 13.80 -1.48
N ILE A 42 -11.25 14.36 -1.67
CA ILE A 42 -9.98 13.63 -1.55
C ILE A 42 -9.75 13.14 -0.12
N ILE A 43 -10.00 13.99 0.89
CA ILE A 43 -9.91 13.58 2.30
C ILE A 43 -10.90 12.45 2.58
N THR A 44 -12.13 12.56 2.07
CA THR A 44 -13.16 11.54 2.23
C THR A 44 -12.76 10.23 1.57
N ALA A 45 -12.17 10.28 0.37
CA ALA A 45 -11.66 9.10 -0.33
C ALA A 45 -10.54 8.40 0.44
N LEU A 46 -9.60 9.14 1.04
CA LEU A 46 -8.57 8.53 1.91
C LEU A 46 -9.20 7.94 3.17
N LYS A 47 -10.14 8.65 3.79
CA LYS A 47 -10.80 8.23 5.03
C LYS A 47 -11.75 7.05 4.86
N SER A 48 -12.40 6.88 3.71
CA SER A 48 -13.23 5.70 3.46
C SER A 48 -12.41 4.42 3.51
N THR A 49 -11.18 4.45 3.00
CA THR A 49 -10.29 3.27 3.06
C THR A 49 -10.06 2.78 4.49
N GLU A 50 -10.01 3.66 5.51
CA GLU A 50 -9.80 3.26 6.91
C GLU A 50 -10.91 2.32 7.41
N ARG A 51 -12.12 2.45 6.86
CA ARG A 51 -13.27 1.59 7.16
C ARG A 51 -13.32 0.38 6.23
N ASP A 52 -13.12 0.61 4.94
CA ASP A 52 -13.36 -0.39 3.90
C ASP A 52 -12.18 -1.37 3.74
N GLY A 53 -11.04 -1.04 4.34
CA GLY A 53 -9.79 -1.76 4.24
C GLY A 53 -8.90 -1.20 3.13
N LEU A 54 -7.58 -1.33 3.31
CA LEU A 54 -6.58 -1.00 2.30
C LEU A 54 -5.98 -2.28 1.75
N SER A 55 -6.12 -2.49 0.44
CA SER A 55 -5.50 -3.60 -0.29
C SER A 55 -4.69 -3.02 -1.44
N VAL A 56 -3.39 -3.31 -1.47
CA VAL A 56 -2.48 -2.78 -2.49
C VAL A 56 -1.87 -3.92 -3.27
N VAL A 57 -2.07 -3.90 -4.59
CA VAL A 57 -1.41 -4.83 -5.51
C VAL A 57 0.01 -4.33 -5.77
N LEU A 58 1.00 -5.18 -5.55
CA LEU A 58 2.41 -4.84 -5.75
C LEU A 58 2.92 -5.48 -7.04
N PRO A 59 3.67 -4.75 -7.89
CA PRO A 59 4.27 -5.31 -9.10
C PRO A 59 5.11 -6.56 -8.80
N GLY A 60 4.90 -7.61 -9.58
CA GLY A 60 5.62 -8.88 -9.44
C GLY A 60 5.22 -9.70 -8.21
N VAL A 61 4.34 -9.24 -7.33
CA VAL A 61 3.95 -9.98 -6.11
C VAL A 61 2.58 -10.66 -6.29
N SER A 62 2.50 -11.95 -5.96
CA SER A 62 1.30 -12.76 -6.18
C SER A 62 0.16 -12.49 -5.20
N SER A 63 0.47 -11.94 -4.02
CA SER A 63 -0.51 -11.63 -2.99
C SER A 63 -0.51 -10.12 -2.74
N PRO A 64 -1.68 -9.49 -2.58
CA PRO A 64 -1.73 -8.06 -2.26
C PRO A 64 -1.22 -7.81 -0.84
N LEU A 65 -0.70 -6.61 -0.62
CA LEU A 65 -0.49 -6.06 0.72
C LEU A 65 -1.87 -5.79 1.33
N GLN A 66 -2.20 -6.51 2.40
CA GLN A 66 -3.50 -6.41 3.06
C GLN A 66 -3.36 -5.64 4.37
N GLY A 67 -4.00 -4.49 4.47
CA GLY A 67 -4.16 -3.74 5.71
C GLY A 67 -5.14 -4.44 6.65
N ARG A 68 -4.73 -4.63 7.90
CA ARG A 68 -5.64 -4.99 9.00
C ARG A 68 -6.21 -3.73 9.64
N THR A 69 -5.35 -2.75 9.86
CA THR A 69 -5.71 -1.43 10.37
C THR A 69 -4.81 -0.41 9.70
N HIS A 70 -5.36 0.74 9.33
CA HIS A 70 -4.56 1.89 8.92
C HIS A 70 -5.29 3.18 9.22
N ARG A 71 -4.51 4.26 9.29
CA ARG A 71 -5.02 5.59 9.56
C ARG A 71 -4.21 6.64 8.82
N PHE A 72 -4.92 7.47 8.09
CA PHE A 72 -4.43 8.73 7.55
C PHE A 72 -4.61 9.86 8.56
N ALA A 73 -3.57 10.65 8.77
CA ALA A 73 -3.59 11.84 9.62
C ALA A 73 -2.84 12.98 8.94
N ARG A 74 -3.08 14.21 9.40
CA ARG A 74 -2.39 15.42 8.88
C ARG A 74 -2.44 15.51 7.35
N ILE A 75 -3.64 15.35 6.80
CA ILE A 75 -3.86 15.37 5.35
C ILE A 75 -3.79 16.81 4.86
N THR A 76 -3.02 17.06 3.80
CA THR A 76 -2.99 18.34 3.08
C THR A 76 -3.14 18.06 1.60
N VAL A 77 -4.06 18.75 0.94
CA VAL A 77 -4.35 18.56 -0.48
C VAL A 77 -3.84 19.77 -1.27
N ARG A 78 -3.17 19.51 -2.39
CA ARG A 78 -2.73 20.52 -3.35
C ARG A 78 -3.34 20.20 -4.71
N LEU A 79 -4.14 21.13 -5.24
CA LEU A 79 -4.71 20.99 -6.57
C LEU A 79 -3.71 21.48 -7.62
N GLU A 80 -3.54 20.72 -8.69
CA GLU A 80 -2.77 21.17 -9.85
C GLU A 80 -3.55 22.23 -10.65
N PRO A 81 -2.85 23.11 -11.39
CA PRO A 81 -3.49 24.02 -12.33
C PRO A 81 -4.42 23.26 -13.29
N GLY A 82 -5.66 23.74 -13.44
CA GLY A 82 -6.68 23.08 -14.27
C GLY A 82 -7.62 22.16 -13.49
N GLY A 83 -7.35 21.86 -12.21
CA GLY A 83 -8.32 21.24 -11.30
C GLY A 83 -8.72 19.80 -11.63
N GLN A 84 -7.93 19.10 -12.45
CA GLN A 84 -8.15 17.69 -12.83
C GLN A 84 -7.22 16.72 -12.10
N ARG A 85 -6.18 17.23 -11.45
CA ARG A 85 -5.20 16.46 -10.69
C ARG A 85 -4.93 17.13 -9.35
N ALA A 86 -4.54 16.31 -8.38
CA ALA A 86 -4.19 16.77 -7.05
C ALA A 86 -3.11 15.87 -6.44
N GLU A 87 -2.39 16.41 -5.46
CA GLU A 87 -1.49 15.63 -4.60
C GLU A 87 -1.96 15.77 -3.15
N ALA A 88 -2.21 14.63 -2.50
CA ALA A 88 -2.47 14.57 -1.07
C ALA A 88 -1.21 14.13 -0.31
N LEU A 89 -0.75 14.96 0.62
CA LEU A 89 0.27 14.62 1.60
C LEU A 89 -0.43 14.15 2.87
N ALA A 90 -0.12 12.95 3.37
CA ALA A 90 -0.75 12.43 4.58
C ALA A 90 0.21 11.56 5.38
N THR A 91 0.14 11.62 6.70
CA THR A 91 0.78 10.61 7.56
C THR A 91 -0.06 9.34 7.51
N LEU A 92 0.55 8.22 7.13
CA LEU A 92 -0.05 6.88 7.16
C LEU A 92 0.58 6.07 8.30
N ASP A 93 -0.26 5.63 9.23
CA ASP A 93 0.02 4.53 10.17
C ASP A 93 -0.67 3.28 9.61
N PHE A 94 0.08 2.22 9.35
CA PHE A 94 -0.39 1.01 8.70
C PHE A 94 0.08 -0.23 9.46
N ASN A 95 -0.82 -1.18 9.67
CA ASN A 95 -0.51 -2.53 10.14
C ASN A 95 -1.25 -3.55 9.28
N GLY A 96 -0.54 -4.54 8.78
CA GLY A 96 -1.05 -5.48 7.79
C GLY A 96 -0.09 -6.64 7.54
N LYS A 97 -0.27 -7.29 6.38
CA LYS A 97 0.56 -8.42 5.97
C LYS A 97 0.74 -8.49 4.46
N LEU A 98 1.87 -9.08 4.06
CA LEU A 98 2.11 -9.56 2.71
C LEU A 98 2.33 -11.09 2.76
N GLY A 99 1.32 -11.86 2.35
CA GLY A 99 1.36 -13.31 2.52
C GLY A 99 1.51 -13.71 3.99
N LYS A 100 2.70 -14.20 4.37
CA LYS A 100 3.06 -14.59 5.75
C LYS A 100 3.87 -13.53 6.51
N THR A 101 4.33 -12.48 5.83
CA THR A 101 5.17 -11.43 6.41
C THR A 101 4.27 -10.38 7.05
N GLU A 102 4.45 -10.14 8.34
CA GLU A 102 3.76 -9.05 9.05
C GLU A 102 4.40 -7.71 8.68
N ILE A 103 3.59 -6.67 8.51
CA ILE A 103 4.05 -5.34 8.10
C ILE A 103 3.45 -4.30 9.02
N SER A 104 4.32 -3.49 9.63
CA SER A 104 3.95 -2.29 10.35
C SER A 104 4.70 -1.12 9.73
N SER A 105 4.02 -0.01 9.48
CA SER A 105 4.62 1.15 8.83
C SER A 105 4.09 2.45 9.41
N LEU A 106 4.97 3.41 9.59
CA LEU A 106 4.63 4.80 9.89
C LEU A 106 5.42 5.74 8.99
N GLY A 107 4.73 6.61 8.26
CA GLY A 107 5.41 7.53 7.35
C GLY A 107 4.50 8.53 6.67
N VAL A 108 5.09 9.38 5.83
CA VAL A 108 4.34 10.35 5.01
C VAL A 108 4.14 9.79 3.61
N GLU A 109 2.89 9.62 3.21
CA GLU A 109 2.47 9.32 1.86
C GLU A 109 2.34 10.59 1.01
N ARG A 110 2.61 10.43 -0.28
CA ARG A 110 2.31 11.41 -1.33
C ARG A 110 1.41 10.69 -2.32
N VAL A 111 0.11 10.96 -2.24
CA VAL A 111 -0.91 10.25 -3.00
C VAL A 111 -1.33 11.12 -4.17
N PRO A 112 -0.96 10.79 -5.41
CA PRO A 112 -1.50 11.46 -6.59
C PRO A 112 -2.97 11.09 -6.77
N PHE A 113 -3.78 12.07 -7.11
CA PHE A 113 -5.21 11.95 -7.36
C PHE A 113 -5.56 12.52 -8.73
N VAL A 114 -6.55 11.90 -9.37
CA VAL A 114 -7.10 12.34 -10.65
C VAL A 114 -8.61 12.35 -10.58
N LEU A 115 -9.23 13.35 -11.21
CA LEU A 115 -10.67 13.41 -11.37
C LEU A 115 -11.09 12.49 -12.51
N ARG A 116 -11.81 11.40 -12.19
CA ARG A 116 -12.35 10.43 -13.15
C ARG A 116 -13.85 10.30 -12.95
N ASP A 117 -14.61 10.46 -14.02
CA ASP A 117 -16.07 10.34 -14.02
C ASP A 117 -16.77 11.16 -12.92
N GLY A 118 -16.19 12.32 -12.57
CA GLY A 118 -16.70 13.21 -11.53
C GLY A 118 -16.34 12.82 -10.10
N SER A 119 -15.41 11.88 -9.89
CA SER A 119 -14.89 11.51 -8.57
C SER A 119 -13.36 11.55 -8.52
N TRP A 120 -12.82 12.02 -7.40
CA TRP A 120 -11.39 11.98 -7.14
C TRP A 120 -10.94 10.58 -6.73
N GLU A 121 -10.04 10.00 -7.52
CA GLU A 121 -9.48 8.67 -7.29
C GLU A 121 -7.96 8.71 -7.18
N PRO A 122 -7.33 7.92 -6.30
CA PRO A 122 -5.88 7.77 -6.29
C PRO A 122 -5.37 7.22 -7.63
N GLU A 123 -4.29 7.79 -8.16
CA GLU A 123 -3.59 7.23 -9.31
C GLU A 123 -2.81 5.99 -8.86
N GLY A 124 -3.48 4.83 -8.88
CA GLY A 124 -2.92 3.53 -8.55
C GLY A 124 -3.29 3.03 -7.15
N SER A 125 -2.76 3.67 -6.10
CA SER A 125 -2.96 3.25 -4.71
C SER A 125 -3.03 4.45 -3.77
N ALA A 126 -3.76 4.30 -2.65
CA ALA A 126 -3.78 5.28 -1.56
C ALA A 126 -2.52 5.27 -0.67
N ALA A 127 -1.60 4.31 -0.88
CA ALA A 127 -0.33 4.21 -0.16
C ALA A 127 0.84 3.87 -1.10
N PRO A 128 1.13 4.74 -2.09
CA PRO A 128 2.11 4.43 -3.14
C PRO A 128 3.54 4.28 -2.61
N ARG A 129 3.94 5.04 -1.58
CA ARG A 129 5.30 4.94 -1.04
C ARG A 129 5.49 3.67 -0.24
N LEU A 130 4.54 3.34 0.64
CA LEU A 130 4.53 2.05 1.32
C LEU A 130 4.57 0.90 0.30
N ALA A 131 3.81 1.01 -0.78
CA ALA A 131 3.82 0.00 -1.86
C ALA A 131 5.21 -0.16 -2.48
N ALA A 132 5.89 0.95 -2.81
CA ALA A 132 7.22 0.94 -3.38
C ALA A 132 8.27 0.32 -2.42
N VAL A 133 8.24 0.69 -1.13
CA VAL A 133 9.15 0.11 -0.12
C VAL A 133 8.91 -1.38 0.04
N VAL A 134 7.66 -1.82 0.18
CA VAL A 134 7.32 -3.24 0.36
C VAL A 134 7.66 -4.04 -0.89
N ALA A 135 7.48 -3.47 -2.09
CA ALA A 135 7.90 -4.10 -3.33
C ALA A 135 9.42 -4.33 -3.39
N ALA A 136 10.22 -3.33 -2.99
CA ALA A 136 11.68 -3.45 -2.93
C ALA A 136 12.13 -4.52 -1.91
N LEU A 137 11.50 -4.55 -0.73
CA LEU A 137 11.77 -5.57 0.30
C LEU A 137 11.42 -6.99 -0.17
N GLU A 138 10.26 -7.17 -0.80
CA GLU A 138 9.84 -8.47 -1.32
C GLU A 138 10.72 -8.92 -2.49
N PHE A 139 11.14 -8.00 -3.36
CA PHE A 139 12.10 -8.29 -4.42
C PHE A 139 13.43 -8.76 -3.82
N ARG A 140 13.95 -8.07 -2.80
CA ARG A 140 15.17 -8.47 -2.08
C ARG A 140 15.02 -9.86 -1.48
N ARG A 141 13.94 -10.11 -0.75
CA ARG A 141 13.67 -11.41 -0.10
C ARG A 141 13.70 -12.55 -1.13
N ARG A 142 13.07 -12.37 -2.29
CA ARG A 142 13.07 -13.38 -3.36
C ARG A 142 14.43 -13.59 -3.98
N ALA A 143 15.18 -12.53 -4.26
CA ALA A 143 16.54 -12.65 -4.77
C ALA A 143 17.45 -13.36 -3.75
N LEU A 144 17.27 -13.04 -2.47
CA LEU A 144 17.85 -13.70 -1.30
C LEU A 144 17.33 -15.11 -1.02
N GLU A 145 16.25 -15.59 -1.65
CA GLU A 145 15.83 -16.99 -1.60
C GLU A 145 16.26 -17.78 -2.85
N ALA A 146 16.33 -17.12 -4.02
CA ALA A 146 16.65 -17.75 -5.32
C ALA A 146 18.16 -17.89 -5.59
N GLY A 147 18.95 -16.89 -5.24
CA GLY A 147 20.43 -16.92 -5.29
C GLY A 147 20.94 -15.93 -6.29
N ASP A 148 20.09 -14.98 -6.62
CA ASP A 148 20.21 -14.17 -7.80
C ASP A 148 20.97 -12.90 -7.43
N THR A 149 22.29 -13.01 -7.49
CA THR A 149 23.20 -11.88 -7.27
C THR A 149 22.97 -10.76 -8.28
N SER A 150 22.53 -11.10 -9.50
CA SER A 150 22.22 -10.12 -10.56
C SER A 150 20.92 -9.36 -10.28
N ALA A 151 19.95 -9.99 -9.60
CA ALA A 151 18.78 -9.28 -9.10
C ALA A 151 19.14 -8.39 -7.90
N LEU A 152 19.94 -8.89 -6.96
CA LEU A 152 20.38 -8.10 -5.80
C LEU A 152 21.17 -6.85 -6.21
N SER A 153 22.00 -6.93 -7.25
CA SER A 153 22.76 -5.77 -7.73
C SER A 153 21.89 -4.67 -8.31
N ARG A 154 20.66 -4.97 -8.78
CA ARG A 154 19.73 -3.94 -9.26
C ARG A 154 19.04 -3.17 -8.13
N LEU A 155 19.05 -3.74 -6.92
CA LEU A 155 18.45 -3.14 -5.75
C LEU A 155 19.37 -2.15 -5.05
N VAL A 156 20.66 -2.18 -5.37
CA VAL A 156 21.62 -1.21 -4.89
C VAL A 156 21.64 -0.03 -5.88
N GLY A 157 21.66 1.21 -5.37
CA GLY A 157 21.78 2.39 -6.22
C GLY A 157 23.04 2.31 -7.11
N ARG A 158 23.06 3.04 -8.24
CA ARG A 158 24.06 2.91 -9.33
C ARG A 158 25.53 2.94 -8.90
N ASP A 159 25.84 3.47 -7.71
CA ASP A 159 27.20 3.70 -7.23
C ASP A 159 27.61 2.78 -6.08
N ALA A 160 26.87 1.70 -5.81
CA ALA A 160 27.14 0.84 -4.67
C ALA A 160 27.24 -0.66 -5.02
N GLY A 161 28.25 -1.31 -4.45
CA GLY A 161 28.51 -2.75 -4.61
C GLY A 161 27.61 -3.59 -3.71
N VAL A 162 27.35 -4.82 -4.15
CA VAL A 162 26.70 -5.85 -3.33
C VAL A 162 27.80 -6.62 -2.60
N GLU A 163 28.30 -6.08 -1.49
CA GLU A 163 29.35 -6.75 -0.70
C GLU A 163 28.97 -6.82 0.78
N GLY A 164 29.08 -8.01 1.36
CA GLY A 164 28.79 -8.21 2.77
C GLY A 164 28.91 -9.67 3.18
N SER A 165 29.59 -9.93 4.31
CA SER A 165 29.77 -11.27 4.87
C SER A 165 28.47 -12.02 5.15
N GLN A 166 27.37 -11.29 5.34
CA GLN A 166 26.03 -11.88 5.50
C GLN A 166 25.45 -12.40 4.18
N LEU A 167 25.66 -11.71 3.07
CA LEU A 167 25.19 -12.17 1.77
C LEU A 167 25.94 -13.45 1.38
N ASP A 168 27.26 -13.47 1.54
CA ASP A 168 28.07 -14.66 1.27
C ASP A 168 27.61 -15.85 2.10
N ALA A 169 27.27 -15.64 3.38
CA ALA A 169 26.73 -16.68 4.25
C ALA A 169 25.38 -17.23 3.75
N VAL A 170 24.49 -16.37 3.24
CA VAL A 170 23.21 -16.79 2.66
C VAL A 170 23.42 -17.55 1.35
N LEU A 171 24.33 -17.07 0.48
CA LEU A 171 24.60 -17.66 -0.83
C LEU A 171 25.37 -19.00 -0.73
N ALA A 172 26.14 -19.21 0.34
CA ALA A 172 26.84 -20.46 0.60
C ALA A 172 25.90 -21.63 0.96
N LEU A 173 24.63 -21.37 1.27
CA LEU A 173 23.68 -22.40 1.70
C LEU A 173 23.06 -23.15 0.52
N GLY A 174 23.15 -24.48 0.57
CA GLY A 174 22.35 -25.36 -0.29
C GLY A 174 20.90 -25.44 0.20
N ARG A 175 19.96 -25.64 -0.73
CA ARG A 175 18.50 -25.79 -0.46
C ARG A 175 17.93 -24.71 0.47
N ARG A 176 18.41 -23.48 0.30
CA ARG A 176 18.07 -22.40 1.22
C ARG A 176 16.59 -22.02 1.16
N ARG A 177 16.10 -21.51 2.29
CA ARG A 177 14.78 -20.88 2.42
C ARG A 177 14.96 -19.62 3.26
N TYR A 178 14.67 -18.48 2.64
CA TYR A 178 14.78 -17.19 3.30
C TYR A 178 13.39 -16.61 3.54
N GLN A 179 13.07 -16.38 4.81
CA GLN A 179 11.76 -15.88 5.23
C GLN A 179 11.92 -14.55 5.97
N SER A 180 11.30 -13.51 5.45
CA SER A 180 11.05 -12.28 6.20
C SER A 180 9.77 -12.48 7.01
N GLN A 181 9.89 -12.57 8.33
CA GLN A 181 8.77 -12.80 9.24
C GLN A 181 8.01 -11.49 9.51
N ALA A 182 8.73 -10.39 9.67
CA ALA A 182 8.13 -9.07 9.88
C ALA A 182 9.02 -7.95 9.33
N TRP A 183 8.37 -6.89 8.85
CA TRP A 183 9.00 -5.60 8.52
C TRP A 183 8.34 -4.49 9.34
N TYR A 184 9.17 -3.75 10.08
CA TYR A 184 8.79 -2.52 10.78
C TYR A 184 9.42 -1.34 10.05
N ILE A 185 8.59 -0.56 9.37
CA ILE A 185 8.99 0.45 8.39
C ILE A 185 8.76 1.84 9.00
N ARG A 186 9.78 2.68 8.95
CA ARG A 186 9.67 4.10 9.24
C ARG A 186 10.11 4.90 8.02
N MET A 187 9.19 5.64 7.42
CA MET A 187 9.47 6.45 6.24
C MET A 187 9.57 7.94 6.61
N GLU A 188 10.69 8.56 6.27
CA GLU A 188 10.94 9.97 6.49
C GLU A 188 11.48 10.61 5.23
N ARG A 189 10.79 11.66 4.74
CA ARG A 189 11.20 12.41 3.52
C ARG A 189 11.47 11.51 2.33
N ASP A 190 12.73 11.16 2.06
CA ASP A 190 13.19 10.35 0.92
C ASP A 190 13.94 9.08 1.37
N GLU A 191 13.81 8.70 2.65
CA GLU A 191 14.39 7.49 3.22
C GLU A 191 13.31 6.60 3.85
N ALA A 192 13.52 5.29 3.80
CA ALA A 192 12.80 4.31 4.60
C ALA A 192 13.79 3.45 5.39
N VAL A 193 13.65 3.48 6.72
CA VAL A 193 14.38 2.59 7.63
C VAL A 193 13.50 1.41 7.98
N VAL A 194 14.02 0.20 7.84
CA VAL A 194 13.26 -1.03 8.03
C VAL A 194 13.97 -1.94 9.00
N THR A 195 13.32 -2.27 10.10
CA THR A 195 13.74 -3.41 10.92
C THR A 195 13.11 -4.67 10.36
N GLU A 196 13.94 -5.58 9.88
CA GLU A 196 13.53 -6.88 9.36
C GLU A 196 13.80 -7.98 10.40
N ARG A 197 12.75 -8.73 10.72
CA ARG A 197 12.86 -10.02 11.41
C ARG A 197 12.90 -11.12 10.38
N TRP A 198 13.93 -11.95 10.43
CA TRP A 198 14.18 -12.96 9.41
C TRP A 198 14.47 -14.33 10.01
N ARG A 199 14.22 -15.37 9.20
CA ARG A 199 14.64 -16.74 9.42
C ARG A 199 15.26 -17.30 8.15
N LEU A 200 16.41 -17.93 8.30
CA LEU A 200 17.17 -18.57 7.24
C LEU A 200 17.32 -20.05 7.56
N GLU A 201 16.75 -20.90 6.72
CA GLU A 201 16.93 -22.34 6.77
C GLU A 201 17.78 -22.78 5.58
N GLY A 202 18.60 -23.80 5.75
CA GLY A 202 19.42 -24.34 4.66
C GLY A 202 20.34 -25.46 5.11
N VAL A 203 21.26 -25.83 4.24
CA VAL A 203 22.24 -26.89 4.52
C VAL A 203 23.63 -26.42 4.13
N LEU A 204 24.56 -26.47 5.08
CA LEU A 204 26.00 -26.43 4.82
C LEU A 204 26.54 -27.86 4.72
N PRO A 205 27.69 -28.08 4.07
CA PRO A 205 28.33 -29.40 4.02
C PRO A 205 28.57 -30.02 5.42
N SER A 206 28.77 -29.17 6.43
CA SER A 206 29.08 -29.59 7.80
C SER A 206 27.86 -29.74 8.72
N ARG A 207 26.75 -29.03 8.45
CA ARG A 207 25.57 -28.99 9.34
C ARG A 207 24.33 -28.41 8.65
N PRO A 208 23.12 -28.78 9.10
CA PRO A 208 21.93 -28.00 8.81
C PRO A 208 22.03 -26.59 9.45
N VAL A 209 21.38 -25.62 8.82
CA VAL A 209 21.30 -24.23 9.28
C VAL A 209 19.82 -23.87 9.48
N ASP A 210 19.53 -23.31 10.64
CA ASP A 210 18.25 -22.71 11.01
C ASP A 210 18.57 -21.53 11.93
N GLU A 211 18.70 -20.36 11.33
CA GLU A 211 19.11 -19.14 12.00
C GLU A 211 17.97 -18.13 11.93
N GLN A 212 17.82 -17.35 12.99
CA GLN A 212 16.84 -16.27 13.05
C GLN A 212 17.50 -15.04 13.65
N GLY A 213 17.03 -13.87 13.25
CA GLY A 213 17.59 -12.63 13.75
C GLY A 213 16.79 -11.41 13.34
N GLU A 214 17.33 -10.26 13.72
CA GLU A 214 16.81 -8.96 13.35
C GLU A 214 17.94 -8.16 12.69
N ARG A 215 17.59 -7.35 11.69
CA ARG A 215 18.55 -6.45 11.02
C ARG A 215 17.87 -5.13 10.68
N SER A 216 18.68 -4.08 10.56
CA SER A 216 18.22 -2.79 10.04
C SER A 216 18.62 -2.66 8.57
N LEU A 217 17.69 -2.23 7.73
CA LEU A 217 17.87 -1.93 6.32
C LEU A 217 17.53 -0.46 6.11
N SER A 218 18.32 0.24 5.29
CA SER A 218 18.01 1.60 4.85
C SER A 218 17.76 1.59 3.36
N LEU A 219 16.66 2.21 2.94
CA LEU A 219 16.29 2.40 1.55
C LEU A 219 16.20 3.89 1.25
N LEU A 220 16.81 4.31 0.15
CA LEU A 220 16.76 5.66 -0.38
C LEU A 220 15.81 5.71 -1.57
N ARG A 221 15.03 6.77 -1.63
CA ARG A 221 14.10 7.02 -2.72
C ARG A 221 14.84 7.63 -3.92
N ASP A 222 14.59 7.09 -5.10
CA ASP A 222 14.93 7.71 -6.39
C ASP A 222 13.70 7.65 -7.29
N GLY A 223 13.14 8.81 -7.63
CA GLY A 223 11.83 8.92 -8.29
C GLY A 223 10.71 8.30 -7.44
N ASP A 224 10.04 7.29 -7.98
CA ASP A 224 8.95 6.55 -7.30
C ASP A 224 9.39 5.16 -6.80
N GLU A 225 10.68 4.87 -6.88
CA GLU A 225 11.27 3.60 -6.46
C GLU A 225 12.16 3.79 -5.21
N PHE A 226 12.43 2.68 -4.54
CA PHE A 226 13.31 2.64 -3.36
C PHE A 226 14.44 1.64 -3.60
N PHE A 227 15.66 2.08 -3.30
CA PHE A 227 16.89 1.32 -3.48
C PHE A 227 17.60 1.18 -2.14
N PHE A 228 18.24 0.05 -1.90
CA PHE A 228 18.98 -0.20 -0.67
C PHE A 228 20.25 0.62 -0.62
N SER A 229 20.53 1.16 0.57
CA SER A 229 21.80 1.82 0.85
C SER A 229 22.96 0.79 0.82
N PRO A 230 24.13 1.15 0.24
CA PRO A 230 25.32 0.29 0.07
C PRO A 230 25.73 -0.54 1.29
N THR A 231 25.53 -0.02 2.49
CA THR A 231 26.13 -0.57 3.71
C THR A 231 25.31 -1.65 4.40
N LEU A 232 24.12 -2.00 3.89
CA LEU A 232 23.16 -2.84 4.60
C LEU A 232 22.39 -3.82 3.68
N MET A 233 23.11 -4.57 2.84
CA MET A 233 22.56 -5.78 2.18
C MET A 233 22.84 -7.07 2.95
#